data_AF-A0A0B8T1C3-F1
#
_entry.id   AF-A0A0B8T1C3-F1
#
_cell.length_a   1.000
_cell.length_b   1.000
_cell.length_c   1.000
_cell.angle_alpha   90.00
_cell.angle_beta   90.00
_cell.angle_gamma   90.00
#
_symmetry.space_group_name_H-M   'P 1'
#
loop_
_entity.id
_entity.type
_entity.pdbx_description
1 polymer ?
#
loop_
_entity_poly.entity_id
_entity_poly.type
_entity_poly.pdbx_seq_one_letter_code
_entity_poly.pdbx_strand_id
1 'polypeptide(L)'
;MKLRPFSLCCIITVFAATSCSTNEAKNSDKASNPKLLNEKNVSKKIDVKSSSMRYTILTEEISKSGDKVLYEAKVILDESNVNQDNDLRVLAQGIHDSIVAKHQDRVGGNPNVFNIQIFSSLEHANSGLAQWIAQLTKARNDEFPTVATNPTPNQSDSEKNSLETMTGKTLDQRKKIWNEMIEGQDRALYLAEKKYPITLKSVDALNSKALEAQRIIARQNMDANYEYEQQLNDQFETALLKKHAITKDVLSKIINEGEDYNWPIPIKKSY
;
A
#
# COMPACT_ATOMS: atom_id res chain seq x y z
N MET A 1 -14.89 -20.34 26.61
CA MET A 1 -15.24 -19.34 25.57
C MET A 1 -13.96 -19.06 24.80
N LYS A 2 -13.74 -19.72 23.65
CA LYS A 2 -12.49 -19.60 22.87
C LYS A 2 -12.65 -18.41 21.91
N LEU A 3 -11.93 -17.32 22.18
CA LEU A 3 -11.73 -16.24 21.22
C LEU A 3 -10.95 -16.81 20.03
N ARG A 4 -11.52 -16.71 18.83
CA ARG A 4 -10.89 -17.16 17.59
C ARG A 4 -9.88 -16.09 17.13
N PRO A 5 -8.72 -16.46 16.59
CA PRO A 5 -7.77 -15.49 16.06
C PRO A 5 -8.41 -14.74 14.88
N PHE A 6 -8.29 -13.42 14.91
CA PHE A 6 -8.68 -12.53 13.82
C PHE A 6 -7.87 -12.90 12.58
N SER A 7 -8.55 -13.24 11.49
CA SER A 7 -7.93 -13.38 10.17
C SER A 7 -7.54 -11.99 9.67
N LEU A 8 -6.27 -11.80 9.27
CA LEU A 8 -5.76 -10.58 8.61
C LEU A 8 -6.65 -10.12 7.43
N CYS A 9 -7.43 -11.03 6.84
CA CYS A 9 -8.33 -10.77 5.73
C CYS A 9 -9.39 -9.69 6.06
N CYS A 10 -9.72 -9.44 7.34
CA CYS A 10 -10.71 -8.43 7.73
C CYS A 10 -10.18 -6.97 7.72
N ILE A 11 -8.87 -6.73 7.66
CA ILE A 11 -8.34 -5.35 7.65
C ILE A 11 -8.36 -4.74 6.24
N ILE A 12 -8.54 -5.54 5.20
CA ILE A 12 -8.50 -5.08 3.79
C ILE A 12 -9.85 -4.53 3.29
N THR A 13 -10.94 -4.58 4.08
CA THR A 13 -12.29 -4.28 3.57
C THR A 13 -13.10 -3.25 4.37
N VAL A 14 -12.54 -2.11 4.78
CA VAL A 14 -13.39 -0.94 5.13
C VAL A 14 -12.65 0.39 4.89
N PHE A 15 -12.70 0.94 3.67
CA PHE A 15 -12.75 2.41 3.44
C PHE A 15 -13.28 2.68 2.03
N ALA A 16 -14.56 2.37 1.83
CA ALA A 16 -15.33 2.90 0.70
C ALA A 16 -16.65 3.42 1.25
N ALA A 17 -16.64 4.67 1.73
CA ALA A 17 -17.85 5.38 2.13
C ALA A 17 -17.89 6.75 1.44
N THR A 18 -18.78 6.80 0.45
CA THR A 18 -19.69 7.91 0.14
C THR A 18 -19.16 9.32 0.01
N SER A 19 -19.12 9.79 -1.23
CA SER A 19 -19.68 11.09 -1.59
C SER A 19 -20.45 10.96 -2.91
N CYS A 20 -21.77 10.80 -2.79
CA CYS A 20 -22.69 11.08 -3.89
C CYS A 20 -22.74 12.60 -4.11
N SER A 21 -22.50 13.04 -5.34
CA SER A 21 -23.05 14.29 -5.84
C SER A 21 -23.30 14.11 -7.33
N THR A 22 -24.57 13.95 -7.68
CA THR A 22 -25.06 14.06 -9.04
C THR A 22 -24.86 15.48 -9.54
N ASN A 23 -24.29 15.65 -10.73
CA ASN A 23 -24.75 16.64 -11.71
C ASN A 23 -24.28 16.27 -13.11
N GLU A 24 -25.23 16.27 -14.03
CA GLU A 24 -25.10 16.06 -15.46
C GLU A 24 -24.24 17.17 -16.10
N ALA A 25 -23.28 16.80 -16.95
CA ALA A 25 -22.83 17.65 -18.06
C ALA A 25 -22.09 16.84 -19.14
N LYS A 26 -22.85 16.53 -20.19
CA LYS A 26 -22.52 16.39 -21.62
C LYS A 26 -21.05 16.23 -22.05
N ASN A 27 -20.79 15.05 -22.64
CA ASN A 27 -19.97 14.77 -23.83
C ASN A 27 -19.10 15.91 -24.41
N SER A 28 -17.79 15.69 -24.42
CA SER A 28 -16.97 15.92 -25.62
C SER A 28 -15.73 15.03 -25.61
N ASP A 29 -15.63 14.19 -26.63
CA ASP A 29 -14.52 13.30 -26.94
C ASP A 29 -13.17 14.03 -27.05
N LYS A 30 -12.12 13.42 -26.49
CA LYS A 30 -10.89 13.13 -27.25
C LYS A 30 -10.00 12.15 -26.50
N ALA A 31 -9.93 10.94 -27.06
CA ALA A 31 -8.99 9.90 -26.72
C ALA A 31 -7.54 10.41 -26.75
N SER A 32 -6.78 10.15 -25.70
CA SER A 32 -5.33 10.13 -25.74
C SER A 32 -4.83 8.82 -25.13
N ASN A 33 -4.19 8.02 -25.98
CA ASN A 33 -3.50 6.77 -25.64
C ASN A 33 -2.48 7.01 -24.50
N PRO A 34 -2.41 6.14 -23.47
CA PRO A 34 -1.26 6.12 -22.59
C PRO A 34 -0.09 5.48 -23.35
N LYS A 35 0.85 6.35 -23.76
CA LYS A 35 2.15 5.96 -24.32
C LYS A 35 3.00 5.36 -23.19
N LEU A 36 3.62 4.21 -23.44
CA LEU A 36 4.52 3.50 -22.53
C LEU A 36 5.49 4.45 -21.81
N LEU A 37 5.54 4.30 -20.49
CA LEU A 37 6.51 4.96 -19.61
C LEU A 37 7.94 4.52 -19.97
N ASN A 38 8.77 5.51 -20.31
CA ASN A 38 10.21 5.37 -20.38
C ASN A 38 10.78 5.67 -18.99
N GLU A 39 11.45 4.70 -18.39
CA GLU A 39 12.20 4.84 -17.15
C GLU A 39 13.32 5.88 -17.32
N LYS A 40 13.13 7.07 -16.74
CA LYS A 40 14.23 7.94 -16.33
C LYS A 40 13.97 8.38 -14.90
N ASN A 41 14.25 7.48 -13.96
CA ASN A 41 14.39 7.81 -12.55
C ASN A 41 15.62 8.72 -12.39
N VAL A 42 15.38 10.03 -12.37
CA VAL A 42 16.38 11.01 -11.97
C VAL A 42 16.36 11.05 -10.44
N SER A 43 17.27 10.32 -9.79
CA SER A 43 17.50 10.48 -8.35
C SER A 43 18.06 11.88 -8.10
N LYS A 44 17.22 12.82 -7.67
CA LYS A 44 17.67 14.15 -7.26
C LYS A 44 17.62 14.22 -5.73
N LYS A 45 18.81 14.23 -5.11
CA LYS A 45 18.96 14.51 -3.68
C LYS A 45 18.59 15.98 -3.44
N ILE A 46 17.59 16.22 -2.61
CA ILE A 46 17.22 17.57 -2.16
C ILE A 46 17.55 17.62 -0.67
N ASP A 47 18.57 18.40 -0.29
CA ASP A 47 18.86 18.69 1.11
C ASP A 47 17.83 19.71 1.62
N VAL A 48 16.83 19.25 2.36
CA VAL A 48 15.88 20.11 3.06
C VAL A 48 16.50 20.56 4.37
N LYS A 49 16.69 21.87 4.53
CA LYS A 49 17.49 22.53 5.57
C LYS A 49 16.97 22.38 7.03
N SER A 50 15.94 21.56 7.29
CA SER A 50 15.34 21.40 8.62
C SER A 50 15.24 19.96 9.11
N SER A 51 15.53 18.96 8.27
CA SER A 51 15.58 17.56 8.69
C SER A 51 16.94 17.00 8.32
N SER A 52 17.70 16.48 9.28
CA SER A 52 18.95 15.76 9.02
C SER A 52 18.75 14.48 8.18
N MET A 53 17.50 14.06 8.00
CA MET A 53 17.10 12.87 7.27
C MET A 53 17.26 13.07 5.76
N ARG A 54 18.01 12.15 5.15
CA ARG A 54 18.17 12.08 3.71
C ARG A 54 17.04 11.29 3.07
N TYR A 55 16.61 11.74 1.89
CA TYR A 55 15.54 11.09 1.15
C TYR A 55 15.77 11.17 -0.35
N THR A 56 15.11 10.25 -1.05
CA THR A 56 15.10 10.16 -2.51
C THR A 56 13.65 10.18 -3.01
N ILE A 57 13.33 11.07 -3.96
CA ILE A 57 12.03 11.07 -4.63
C ILE A 57 12.04 9.97 -5.70
N LEU A 58 11.15 8.99 -5.56
CA LEU A 58 10.98 7.90 -6.54
C LEU A 58 10.17 8.34 -7.75
N THR A 59 9.00 8.91 -7.49
CA THR A 59 8.06 9.35 -8.52
C THR A 59 7.56 10.74 -8.15
N GLU A 60 7.46 11.61 -9.15
CA GLU A 60 6.93 12.97 -9.05
C GLU A 60 5.98 13.17 -10.23
N GLU A 61 4.70 13.36 -9.94
CA GLU A 61 3.66 13.56 -10.94
C GLU A 61 2.88 14.84 -10.64
N ILE A 62 2.57 15.60 -11.70
CA ILE A 62 1.73 16.78 -11.61
C ILE A 62 0.60 16.63 -12.62
N SER A 63 -0.63 16.63 -12.12
CA SER A 63 -1.82 16.53 -12.95
C SER A 63 -2.72 17.74 -12.76
N LYS A 64 -3.38 18.16 -13.84
CA LYS A 64 -4.29 19.30 -13.85
C LYS A 64 -5.68 18.86 -14.28
N SER A 65 -6.68 19.22 -13.48
CA SER A 65 -8.09 18.99 -13.78
C SER A 65 -8.90 20.21 -13.37
N GLY A 66 -9.38 20.97 -14.35
CA GLY A 66 -10.00 22.27 -14.11
C GLY A 66 -9.03 23.23 -13.41
N ASP A 67 -9.40 23.67 -12.22
CA ASP A 67 -8.62 24.55 -11.34
C ASP A 67 -7.81 23.80 -10.27
N LYS A 68 -7.90 22.47 -10.23
CA LYS A 68 -7.05 21.61 -9.39
C LYS A 68 -5.73 21.34 -10.10
N VAL A 69 -4.64 21.64 -9.42
CA VAL A 69 -3.28 21.24 -9.78
C VAL A 69 -2.78 20.34 -8.65
N LEU A 70 -2.81 19.03 -8.91
CA LEU A 70 -2.42 17.99 -7.96
C LEU A 70 -0.94 17.68 -8.12
N TYR A 71 -0.22 17.69 -7.00
CA TYR A 71 1.12 17.17 -6.88
C TYR A 71 1.12 15.84 -6.15
N GLU A 72 1.65 14.81 -6.79
CA GLU A 72 1.79 13.47 -6.23
C GLU A 72 3.27 13.08 -6.20
N ALA A 73 3.72 12.59 -5.04
CA ALA A 73 5.08 12.09 -4.93
C ALA A 73 5.18 10.88 -4.01
N LYS A 74 6.08 9.96 -4.38
CA LYS A 74 6.55 8.88 -3.53
C LYS A 74 8.01 9.12 -3.17
N VAL A 75 8.32 9.03 -1.89
CA VAL A 75 9.63 9.36 -1.33
C VAL A 75 10.13 8.17 -0.52
N ILE A 76 11.41 7.81 -0.69
CA ILE A 76 12.10 6.84 0.15
C ILE A 76 13.03 7.59 1.10
N LEU A 77 13.06 7.17 2.37
CA LEU A 77 14.10 7.56 3.31
C LEU A 77 15.37 6.75 3.07
N ASP A 78 16.51 7.43 3.01
CA ASP A 78 17.80 6.76 2.89
C ASP A 78 18.23 6.13 4.24
N GLU A 79 17.61 6.53 5.35
CA GLU A 79 17.90 6.06 6.70
C GLU A 79 16.84 5.07 7.20
N SER A 80 17.29 3.91 7.70
CA SER A 80 16.42 2.82 8.13
C SER A 80 15.82 2.97 9.53
N ASN A 81 16.22 3.97 10.31
CA ASN A 81 15.85 4.11 11.73
C ASN A 81 15.17 5.45 12.04
N VAL A 82 14.14 5.81 11.27
CA VAL A 82 13.37 7.05 11.51
C VAL A 82 12.14 6.73 12.36
N ASN A 83 12.30 6.92 13.67
CA ASN A 83 11.29 6.55 14.67
C ASN A 83 10.66 7.69 15.44
N GLN A 84 10.98 8.93 15.07
CA GLN A 84 10.41 10.09 15.73
C GLN A 84 9.30 10.65 14.84
N ASP A 85 8.06 10.49 15.31
CA ASP A 85 6.86 11.03 14.68
C ASP A 85 7.03 12.50 14.27
N ASN A 86 7.63 13.30 15.16
CA ASN A 86 7.92 14.70 14.93
C ASN A 86 8.89 14.93 13.77
N ASP A 87 9.94 14.12 13.64
CA ASP A 87 10.92 14.26 12.57
C ASP A 87 10.31 13.92 11.21
N LEU A 88 9.44 12.90 11.14
CA LEU A 88 8.68 12.56 9.94
C LEU A 88 7.75 13.71 9.53
N ARG A 89 7.11 14.36 10.49
CA ARG A 89 6.25 15.54 10.25
C ARG A 89 7.06 16.72 9.73
N VAL A 90 8.20 17.02 10.35
CA VAL A 90 9.11 18.10 9.93
C VAL A 90 9.64 17.83 8.53
N LEU A 91 10.05 16.60 8.24
CA LEU A 91 10.51 16.20 6.91
C LEU A 91 9.40 16.37 5.87
N ALA A 92 8.21 15.83 6.13
CA ALA A 92 7.09 15.91 5.20
C ALA A 92 6.72 17.37 4.88
N GLN A 93 6.66 18.22 5.92
CA GLN A 93 6.42 19.65 5.76
C GLN A 93 7.53 20.32 4.96
N GLY A 94 8.80 20.02 5.25
CA GLY A 94 9.93 20.59 4.54
C GLY A 94 9.99 20.18 3.06
N ILE A 95 9.58 18.95 2.73
CA ILE A 95 9.40 18.50 1.33
C ILE A 95 8.30 19.34 0.66
N HIS A 96 7.14 19.50 1.30
CA HIS A 96 6.05 20.34 0.79
C HIS A 96 6.51 21.77 0.52
N ASP A 97 7.18 22.41 1.48
CA ASP A 97 7.63 23.80 1.34
C ASP A 97 8.65 23.95 0.21
N SER A 98 9.54 22.96 0.06
CA SER A 98 10.49 22.90 -1.05
C SER A 98 9.79 22.83 -2.42
N ILE A 99 8.72 22.04 -2.53
CA ILE A 99 7.93 21.91 -3.75
C ILE A 99 7.18 23.21 -4.05
N VAL A 100 6.53 23.82 -3.05
CA VAL A 100 5.85 25.11 -3.22
C VAL A 100 6.81 26.17 -3.73
N ALA A 101 7.99 26.30 -3.11
CA ALA A 101 9.02 27.24 -3.54
C ALA A 101 9.53 26.96 -4.97
N LYS A 102 9.75 25.69 -5.32
CA LYS A 102 10.19 25.26 -6.67
C LYS A 102 9.17 25.58 -7.77
N HIS A 103 7.89 25.66 -7.42
CA HIS A 103 6.79 25.81 -8.38
C HIS A 103 6.21 27.22 -8.44
N GLN A 104 6.56 28.10 -7.50
CA GLN A 104 6.01 29.45 -7.34
C GLN A 104 5.97 30.30 -8.62
N ASP A 105 6.94 30.11 -9.52
CA ASP A 105 7.12 30.91 -10.74
C ASP A 105 6.83 30.12 -12.05
N ARG A 106 6.23 28.92 -11.97
CA ARG A 106 6.05 28.07 -13.16
C ARG A 106 4.77 28.38 -13.94
N VAL A 107 4.92 28.49 -15.26
CA VAL A 107 3.82 28.61 -16.24
C VAL A 107 3.05 27.29 -16.29
N GLY A 108 2.00 27.17 -15.50
CA GLY A 108 1.22 25.93 -15.32
C GLY A 108 0.31 25.93 -14.09
N GLY A 109 0.63 26.79 -13.11
CA GLY A 109 -0.10 26.97 -11.87
C GLY A 109 0.61 26.30 -10.69
N ASN A 110 0.57 26.96 -9.53
CA ASN A 110 1.12 26.41 -8.29
C ASN A 110 0.25 25.22 -7.85
N PRO A 111 0.85 24.06 -7.50
CA PRO A 111 0.08 22.97 -6.93
C PRO A 111 -0.73 23.45 -5.74
N ASN A 112 -2.03 23.18 -5.78
CA ASN A 112 -2.97 23.56 -4.73
C ASN A 112 -3.56 22.34 -4.01
N VAL A 113 -3.28 21.14 -4.52
CA VAL A 113 -3.59 19.85 -3.89
C VAL A 113 -2.32 19.03 -3.82
N PHE A 114 -2.08 18.37 -2.68
CA PHE A 114 -0.88 17.56 -2.46
C PHE A 114 -1.23 16.18 -1.93
N ASN A 115 -0.49 15.19 -2.38
CA ASN A 115 -0.46 13.83 -1.82
C ASN A 115 0.98 13.31 -1.92
N ILE A 116 1.71 13.40 -0.81
CA ILE A 116 3.12 12.99 -0.71
C ILE A 116 3.18 11.82 0.25
N GLN A 117 3.70 10.69 -0.22
CA GLN A 117 3.87 9.47 0.57
C GLN A 117 5.35 9.20 0.80
N ILE A 118 5.71 8.95 2.05
CA ILE A 118 7.07 8.66 2.49
C ILE A 118 7.14 7.21 2.95
N PHE A 119 8.13 6.48 2.45
CA PHE A 119 8.35 5.06 2.67
C PHE A 119 9.73 4.82 3.30
N SER A 120 9.85 3.77 4.10
CA SER A 120 11.13 3.32 4.70
C SER A 120 12.03 2.58 3.70
N SER A 121 11.46 2.02 2.63
CA SER A 121 12.24 1.36 1.57
C SER A 121 11.50 1.30 0.24
N LEU A 122 12.22 0.93 -0.82
CA LEU A 122 11.65 0.69 -2.15
C LEU A 122 10.63 -0.46 -2.14
N GLU A 123 10.86 -1.48 -1.33
CA GLU A 123 9.95 -2.63 -1.21
C GLU A 123 8.58 -2.19 -0.68
N HIS A 124 8.55 -1.35 0.37
CA HIS A 124 7.31 -0.77 0.89
C HIS A 124 6.58 0.09 -0.15
N ALA A 125 7.32 0.92 -0.89
CA ALA A 125 6.76 1.78 -1.94
C ALA A 125 6.12 0.99 -3.08
N ASN A 126 6.62 -0.23 -3.33
CA ASN A 126 6.16 -1.12 -4.41
C ASN A 126 5.11 -2.15 -3.97
N SER A 127 4.86 -2.31 -2.66
CA SER A 127 3.87 -3.26 -2.12
C SER A 127 2.45 -3.04 -2.64
N GLY A 128 2.12 -1.81 -3.06
CA GLY A 128 0.78 -1.42 -3.51
C GLY A 128 -0.26 -1.28 -2.39
N LEU A 129 0.09 -1.59 -1.13
CA LEU A 129 -0.82 -1.62 0.02
C LEU A 129 -0.66 -0.43 0.97
N ALA A 130 -0.21 0.72 0.45
CA ALA A 130 -0.09 1.96 1.21
C ALA A 130 0.73 1.81 2.52
N GLN A 131 1.82 1.03 2.50
CA GLN A 131 2.76 0.88 3.63
C GLN A 131 3.69 2.10 3.79
N TRP A 132 3.12 3.30 3.75
CA TRP A 132 3.87 4.53 4.02
C TRP A 132 4.06 4.71 5.53
N ILE A 133 5.15 5.37 5.90
CA ILE A 133 5.49 5.73 7.29
C ILE A 133 5.10 7.18 7.61
N ALA A 134 4.96 8.02 6.58
CA ALA A 134 4.32 9.32 6.68
C ALA A 134 3.61 9.68 5.38
N GLN A 135 2.50 10.40 5.49
CA GLN A 135 1.75 10.92 4.36
C GLN A 135 1.38 12.37 4.62
N LEU A 136 1.73 13.26 3.69
CA LEU A 136 1.25 14.63 3.67
C LEU A 136 0.15 14.76 2.63
N THR A 137 -1.02 15.20 3.07
CA THR A 137 -2.17 15.50 2.22
C THR A 137 -2.59 16.95 2.38
N LYS A 138 -3.05 17.56 1.29
CA LYS A 138 -3.66 18.88 1.30
C LYS A 138 -4.75 18.92 0.25
N ALA A 139 -6.00 19.08 0.65
CA ALA A 139 -7.07 19.36 -0.30
C ALA A 139 -7.00 20.82 -0.77
N ARG A 140 -7.73 21.12 -1.84
CA ARG A 140 -7.72 22.46 -2.45
C ARG A 140 -8.15 23.55 -1.47
N ASN A 141 -9.18 23.24 -0.68
CA ASN A 141 -9.82 24.18 0.24
C ASN A 141 -9.17 24.18 1.62
N ASP A 142 -8.15 23.33 1.83
CA ASP A 142 -7.43 23.28 3.10
C ASP A 142 -6.41 24.42 3.12
N GLU A 143 -6.42 25.17 4.21
CA GLU A 143 -5.47 26.25 4.45
C GLU A 143 -4.05 25.70 4.65
N PHE A 144 -3.93 24.59 5.39
CA PHE A 144 -2.67 23.95 5.73
C PHE A 144 -2.67 22.47 5.34
N PRO A 145 -1.51 21.91 4.96
CA PRO A 145 -1.38 20.47 4.77
C PRO A 145 -1.56 19.72 6.09
N THR A 146 -2.15 18.52 6.02
CA THR A 146 -2.22 17.57 7.11
C THR A 146 -1.15 16.51 6.94
N VAL A 147 -0.41 16.22 8.01
CA VAL A 147 0.56 15.11 8.02
C VAL A 147 0.02 13.98 8.89
N ALA A 148 -0.15 12.82 8.28
CA ALA A 148 -0.38 11.55 8.96
C ALA A 148 0.94 10.77 9.03
N THR A 149 1.10 9.99 10.08
CA THR A 149 2.30 9.20 10.33
C THR A 149 1.89 7.83 10.82
N ASN A 150 2.65 6.83 10.39
CA ASN A 150 2.52 5.46 10.82
C ASN A 150 3.93 4.98 11.18
N PRO A 151 4.45 5.37 12.35
CA PRO A 151 5.83 5.09 12.70
C PRO A 151 6.00 3.58 12.84
N THR A 152 6.96 3.03 12.10
CA THR A 152 7.40 1.66 12.33
C THR A 152 8.12 1.62 13.67
N PRO A 153 7.78 0.73 14.62
CA PRO A 153 8.59 0.57 15.82
C PRO A 153 10.00 0.09 15.45
N ASN A 154 11.02 0.68 16.06
CA ASN A 154 12.40 0.22 15.93
C ASN A 154 12.51 -1.03 16.80
N GLN A 155 12.78 -2.17 16.19
CA GLN A 155 13.03 -3.39 16.93
C GLN A 155 14.34 -3.25 17.70
N SER A 156 14.27 -3.23 19.03
CA SER A 156 15.45 -3.25 19.87
C SER A 156 16.20 -4.59 19.69
N ASP A 157 17.51 -4.60 19.89
CA ASP A 157 18.28 -5.84 19.78
C ASP A 157 17.85 -6.87 20.85
N SER A 158 17.36 -6.41 22.00
CA SER A 158 16.71 -7.28 23.00
C SER A 158 15.47 -7.98 22.47
N GLU A 159 14.61 -7.28 21.72
CA GLU A 159 13.40 -7.87 21.14
C GLU A 159 13.73 -8.83 20.00
N LYS A 160 14.71 -8.50 19.15
CA LYS A 160 15.21 -9.41 18.10
C LYS A 160 15.70 -10.72 18.69
N ASN A 161 16.54 -10.64 19.73
CA ASN A 161 17.11 -11.80 20.40
C ASN A 161 16.05 -12.63 21.13
N SER A 162 15.06 -11.98 21.73
CA SER A 162 13.92 -12.65 22.37
C SER A 162 13.11 -13.47 21.35
N LEU A 163 12.75 -12.87 20.22
CA LEU A 163 11.97 -13.54 19.17
C LEU A 163 12.76 -14.66 18.50
N GLU A 164 14.07 -14.48 18.28
CA GLU A 164 14.93 -15.55 17.79
C GLU A 164 14.98 -16.74 18.75
N THR A 165 15.09 -16.47 20.05
CA THR A 165 15.06 -17.51 21.09
C THR A 165 13.70 -18.24 21.14
N MET A 166 12.59 -17.50 21.03
CA MET A 166 11.24 -18.07 21.09
C MET A 166 10.86 -18.87 19.84
N THR A 167 11.34 -18.46 18.67
CA THR A 167 10.99 -19.09 17.39
C THR A 167 12.03 -20.13 16.96
N GLY A 168 13.26 -20.05 17.47
CA GLY A 168 14.39 -20.83 16.99
C GLY A 168 14.78 -20.48 15.55
N LYS A 169 14.40 -19.29 15.06
CA LYS A 169 14.64 -18.82 13.68
C LYS A 169 15.33 -17.47 13.69
N THR A 170 16.32 -17.28 12.83
CA THR A 170 16.97 -15.98 12.62
C THR A 170 16.02 -14.97 11.97
N LEU A 171 16.30 -13.67 12.07
CA LEU A 171 15.47 -12.62 11.46
C LEU A 171 15.21 -12.88 9.95
N ASP A 172 16.24 -13.25 9.20
CA ASP A 172 16.12 -13.53 7.75
C ASP A 172 15.21 -14.73 7.48
N GLN A 173 15.27 -15.76 8.32
CA GLN A 173 14.38 -16.91 8.20
C GLN A 173 12.93 -16.52 8.50
N ARG A 174 12.70 -15.67 9.51
CA ARG A 174 11.36 -15.18 9.86
C ARG A 174 10.78 -14.31 8.74
N LYS A 175 11.56 -13.38 8.18
CA LYS A 175 11.18 -12.58 7.00
C LYS A 175 10.87 -13.45 5.79
N LYS A 176 11.64 -14.52 5.58
CA LYS A 176 11.35 -15.49 4.51
C LYS A 176 10.02 -16.22 4.73
N ILE A 177 9.75 -16.67 5.96
CA ILE A 177 8.48 -17.32 6.32
C ILE A 177 7.31 -16.35 6.12
N TRP A 178 7.45 -15.09 6.54
CA TRP A 178 6.49 -14.02 6.29
C TRP A 178 6.19 -13.86 4.79
N ASN A 179 7.22 -13.69 3.96
CA ASN A 179 7.04 -13.52 2.52
C ASN A 179 6.32 -14.72 1.88
N GLU A 180 6.72 -15.95 2.23
CA GLU A 180 6.08 -17.15 1.69
C GLU A 180 4.62 -17.30 2.16
N MET A 181 4.29 -16.82 3.36
CA MET A 181 2.92 -16.79 3.89
C MET A 181 2.04 -15.82 3.09
N ILE A 182 2.51 -14.59 2.87
CA ILE A 182 1.79 -13.59 2.06
C ILE A 182 1.62 -14.06 0.61
N GLU A 183 2.66 -14.63 0.00
CA GLU A 183 2.56 -15.22 -1.34
C GLU A 183 1.53 -16.37 -1.41
N GLY A 184 1.41 -17.15 -0.34
CA GLY A 184 0.39 -18.20 -0.21
C GLY A 184 -1.03 -17.62 -0.22
N GLN A 185 -1.27 -16.55 0.53
CA GLN A 185 -2.56 -15.86 0.59
C GLN A 185 -2.93 -15.22 -0.75
N ASP A 186 -1.98 -14.52 -1.39
CA ASP A 186 -2.17 -13.95 -2.72
C ASP A 186 -2.55 -15.01 -3.77
N ARG A 187 -1.91 -16.17 -3.68
CA ARG A 187 -2.20 -17.30 -4.57
C ARG A 187 -3.56 -17.92 -4.26
N ALA A 188 -3.95 -18.03 -3.00
CA ALA A 188 -5.27 -18.51 -2.62
C ALA A 188 -6.37 -17.61 -3.19
N LEU A 189 -6.24 -16.29 -2.99
CA LEU A 189 -7.16 -15.29 -3.54
C LEU A 189 -7.26 -15.39 -5.06
N TYR A 190 -6.13 -15.47 -5.77
CA TYR A 190 -6.11 -15.61 -7.23
C TYR A 190 -6.83 -16.88 -7.69
N LEU A 191 -6.55 -18.02 -7.06
CA LEU A 191 -7.17 -19.30 -7.42
C LEU A 191 -8.66 -19.33 -7.09
N ALA A 192 -9.08 -18.65 -6.03
CA ALA A 192 -10.49 -18.48 -5.67
C ALA A 192 -11.23 -17.62 -6.69
N GLU A 193 -10.71 -16.43 -7.02
CA GLU A 193 -11.25 -15.56 -8.06
C GLU A 193 -11.32 -16.28 -9.42
N LYS A 194 -10.31 -17.09 -9.76
CA LYS A 194 -10.28 -17.86 -11.01
C LYS A 194 -11.39 -18.92 -11.07
N LYS A 195 -11.70 -19.57 -9.94
CA LYS A 195 -12.71 -20.63 -9.87
C LYS A 195 -14.13 -20.09 -9.69
N TYR A 196 -14.29 -19.09 -8.82
CA TYR A 196 -15.54 -18.45 -8.45
C TYR A 196 -15.38 -16.93 -8.59
N PRO A 197 -15.46 -16.38 -9.82
CA PRO A 197 -15.19 -14.96 -10.03
C PRO A 197 -16.21 -14.08 -9.31
N ILE A 198 -15.70 -13.09 -8.58
CA ILE A 198 -16.48 -12.07 -7.88
C ILE A 198 -16.11 -10.65 -8.35
N THR A 199 -14.95 -10.48 -8.98
CA THR A 199 -14.49 -9.21 -9.52
C THR A 199 -15.15 -8.93 -10.87
N LEU A 200 -15.78 -7.77 -10.99
CA LEU A 200 -16.38 -7.32 -12.25
C LEU A 200 -15.26 -6.93 -13.22
N LYS A 201 -15.33 -7.41 -14.47
CA LYS A 201 -14.37 -6.97 -15.50
C LYS A 201 -14.73 -5.55 -15.94
N SER A 202 -13.71 -4.71 -16.20
CA SER A 202 -13.88 -3.30 -16.56
C SER A 202 -14.96 -3.08 -17.64
N VAL A 203 -15.72 -2.02 -17.43
CA VAL A 203 -17.02 -1.70 -18.05
C VAL A 203 -16.88 -1.12 -19.47
N ASP A 204 -15.66 -0.84 -19.93
CA ASP A 204 -15.41 -0.20 -21.23
C ASP A 204 -15.90 -1.04 -22.44
N ALA A 205 -16.31 -2.30 -22.23
CA ALA A 205 -16.76 -3.21 -23.28
C ALA A 205 -18.12 -3.90 -23.04
N LEU A 206 -18.82 -3.62 -21.92
CA LEU A 206 -20.03 -4.37 -21.56
C LEU A 206 -21.27 -3.49 -21.61
N ASN A 207 -22.27 -3.90 -22.40
CA ASN A 207 -23.61 -3.29 -22.32
C ASN A 207 -24.23 -3.53 -20.92
N SER A 208 -25.17 -2.67 -20.53
CA SER A 208 -25.79 -2.68 -19.19
C SER A 208 -26.32 -4.05 -18.74
N LYS A 209 -26.82 -4.85 -19.68
CA LYS A 209 -27.31 -6.21 -19.43
C LYS A 209 -26.18 -7.18 -19.05
N ALA A 210 -25.03 -7.10 -19.71
CA ALA A 210 -23.90 -7.97 -19.43
C ALA A 210 -23.25 -7.62 -18.07
N LEU A 211 -23.21 -6.33 -17.71
CA LEU A 211 -22.76 -5.91 -16.38
C LEU A 211 -23.67 -6.45 -15.27
N GLU A 212 -24.98 -6.39 -15.46
CA GLU A 212 -25.92 -6.91 -14.46
C GLU A 212 -25.84 -8.44 -14.33
N ALA A 213 -25.67 -9.17 -15.44
CA ALA A 213 -25.41 -10.60 -15.39
C ALA A 213 -24.15 -10.96 -14.59
N GLN A 214 -23.06 -10.18 -14.75
CA GLN A 214 -21.84 -10.37 -13.96
C GLN A 214 -22.06 -10.10 -12.46
N ARG A 215 -22.83 -9.06 -12.11
CA ARG A 215 -23.17 -8.78 -10.71
C ARG A 215 -23.96 -9.92 -10.07
N ILE A 216 -24.90 -10.51 -10.80
CA ILE A 216 -25.66 -11.66 -10.32
C ILE A 216 -24.73 -12.85 -10.09
N ILE A 217 -23.85 -13.17 -11.05
CA ILE A 217 -22.86 -14.24 -10.91
C ILE A 217 -21.93 -13.99 -9.72
N ALA A 218 -21.40 -12.77 -9.58
CA ALA A 218 -20.52 -12.41 -8.48
C ALA A 218 -21.20 -12.58 -7.12
N ARG A 219 -22.47 -12.18 -6.98
CA ARG A 219 -23.25 -12.39 -5.75
C ARG A 219 -23.45 -13.89 -5.45
N GLN A 220 -23.74 -14.69 -6.47
CA GLN A 220 -23.90 -16.14 -6.32
C GLN A 220 -22.59 -16.85 -5.95
N ASN A 221 -21.47 -16.32 -6.42
CA ASN A 221 -20.14 -16.88 -6.17
C ASN A 221 -19.52 -16.42 -4.86
N MET A 222 -20.03 -15.39 -4.19
CA MET A 222 -19.38 -14.76 -3.04
C MET A 222 -19.06 -15.77 -1.91
N ASP A 223 -20.06 -16.55 -1.49
CA ASP A 223 -19.86 -17.55 -0.42
C ASP A 223 -18.90 -18.67 -0.86
N ALA A 224 -19.08 -19.20 -2.08
CA ALA A 224 -18.25 -20.28 -2.61
C ALA A 224 -16.79 -19.84 -2.85
N ASN A 225 -16.60 -18.59 -3.27
CA ASN A 225 -15.29 -17.96 -3.42
C ASN A 225 -14.60 -17.89 -2.05
N TYR A 226 -15.28 -17.32 -1.05
CA TYR A 226 -14.75 -17.18 0.30
C TYR A 226 -14.40 -18.54 0.92
N GLU A 227 -15.30 -19.52 0.86
CA GLU A 227 -15.05 -20.87 1.39
C GLU A 227 -13.84 -21.54 0.72
N TYR A 228 -13.73 -21.40 -0.60
CA TYR A 228 -12.64 -22.00 -1.36
C TYR A 228 -11.30 -21.28 -1.12
N GLU A 229 -11.31 -19.96 -0.95
CA GLU A 229 -10.13 -19.20 -0.53
C GLU A 229 -9.64 -19.67 0.85
N GLN A 230 -10.55 -19.81 1.83
CA GLN A 230 -10.20 -20.31 3.16
C GLN A 230 -9.58 -21.71 3.11
N GLN A 231 -10.14 -22.62 2.31
CA GLN A 231 -9.57 -23.96 2.12
C GLN A 231 -8.15 -23.92 1.53
N LEU A 232 -7.91 -23.02 0.56
CA LEU A 232 -6.58 -22.85 -0.03
C LEU A 232 -5.59 -22.22 0.95
N ASN A 233 -6.02 -21.24 1.74
CA ASN A 233 -5.22 -20.65 2.80
C ASN A 233 -4.79 -21.69 3.83
N ASP A 234 -5.71 -22.54 4.31
CA ASP A 234 -5.40 -23.64 5.23
C ASP A 234 -4.39 -24.63 4.63
N GLN A 235 -4.51 -24.94 3.34
CA GLN A 235 -3.57 -25.82 2.63
C GLN A 235 -2.17 -25.19 2.53
N PHE A 236 -2.08 -23.92 2.14
CA PHE A 236 -0.80 -23.22 2.04
C PHE A 236 -0.15 -23.03 3.42
N GLU A 237 -0.92 -22.69 4.45
CA GLU A 237 -0.43 -22.62 5.83
C GLU A 237 0.14 -23.98 6.26
N THR A 238 -0.61 -25.07 6.06
CA THR A 238 -0.16 -26.42 6.42
C THR A 238 1.13 -26.80 5.68
N ALA A 239 1.24 -26.47 4.39
CA ALA A 239 2.44 -26.71 3.61
C ALA A 239 3.63 -25.88 4.11
N LEU A 240 3.40 -24.62 4.50
CA LEU A 240 4.41 -23.72 5.06
C LEU A 240 4.95 -24.23 6.40
N LEU A 241 4.05 -24.63 7.32
CA LEU A 241 4.42 -25.22 8.61
C LEU A 241 5.31 -26.44 8.44
N LYS A 242 4.94 -27.33 7.51
CA LYS A 242 5.72 -28.53 7.19
C LYS A 242 7.08 -28.18 6.58
N LYS A 243 7.13 -27.24 5.64
CA LYS A 243 8.35 -26.84 4.92
C LYS A 243 9.40 -26.24 5.86
N HIS A 244 8.99 -25.42 6.82
CA HIS A 244 9.91 -24.74 7.75
C HIS A 244 10.09 -25.47 9.09
N ALA A 245 9.41 -26.60 9.27
CA ALA A 245 9.34 -27.37 10.50
C ALA A 245 9.01 -26.48 11.71
N ILE A 246 7.94 -25.70 11.59
CA ILE A 246 7.45 -24.77 12.63
C ILE A 246 6.04 -25.13 13.06
N THR A 247 5.65 -24.68 14.26
CA THR A 247 4.30 -24.81 14.78
C THR A 247 3.43 -23.61 14.41
N LYS A 248 2.11 -23.74 14.53
CA LYS A 248 1.17 -22.62 14.35
C LYS A 248 1.48 -21.44 15.30
N ASP A 249 1.92 -21.71 16.53
CA ASP A 249 2.31 -20.67 17.50
C ASP A 249 3.53 -19.87 17.02
N VAL A 250 4.56 -20.56 16.51
CA VAL A 250 5.74 -19.90 15.93
C VAL A 250 5.36 -19.08 14.71
N LEU A 251 4.50 -19.61 13.83
CA LEU A 251 4.01 -18.86 12.68
C LEU A 251 3.23 -17.62 13.10
N SER A 252 2.34 -17.71 14.09
CA SER A 252 1.60 -16.56 14.61
C SER A 252 2.51 -15.49 15.17
N LYS A 253 3.60 -15.85 15.86
CA LYS A 253 4.59 -14.88 16.36
C LYS A 253 5.31 -14.16 15.23
N ILE A 254 5.65 -14.88 14.16
CA ILE A 254 6.27 -14.29 12.96
C ILE A 254 5.29 -13.35 12.24
N ILE A 255 4.01 -13.71 12.17
CA ILE A 255 2.96 -12.85 11.60
C ILE A 255 2.85 -11.56 12.40
N ASN A 256 2.69 -11.67 13.73
CA ASN A 256 2.58 -10.49 14.59
C ASN A 256 3.85 -9.62 14.50
N GLU A 257 5.05 -10.22 14.47
CA GLU A 257 6.29 -9.48 14.24
C GLU A 257 6.26 -8.75 12.89
N GLY A 258 5.83 -9.40 11.82
CA GLY A 258 5.72 -8.78 10.50
C GLY A 258 4.73 -7.61 10.48
N GLU A 259 3.60 -7.72 11.18
CA GLU A 259 2.62 -6.64 11.30
C GLU A 259 3.13 -5.49 12.18
N ASP A 260 3.62 -5.81 13.38
CA ASP A 260 4.09 -4.83 14.36
C ASP A 260 5.25 -4.00 13.78
N TYR A 261 6.16 -4.65 13.07
CA TYR A 261 7.32 -3.99 12.44
C TYR A 261 7.07 -3.57 10.99
N ASN A 262 5.82 -3.59 10.53
CA ASN A 262 5.39 -3.20 9.19
C ASN A 262 6.34 -3.78 8.11
N TRP A 263 6.60 -5.08 8.13
CA TRP A 263 7.47 -5.70 7.14
C TRP A 263 6.89 -5.52 5.73
N PRO A 264 7.75 -5.35 4.71
CA PRO A 264 7.28 -5.11 3.36
C PRO A 264 6.47 -6.31 2.88
N ILE A 265 5.35 -6.02 2.23
CA ILE A 265 4.55 -7.03 1.56
C ILE A 265 5.15 -7.28 0.17
N PRO A 266 5.47 -8.55 -0.18
CA PRO A 266 6.07 -8.86 -1.48
C PRO A 266 5.15 -8.43 -2.63
N ILE A 267 5.76 -7.98 -3.73
CA ILE A 267 5.03 -7.59 -4.93
C ILE A 267 4.26 -8.80 -5.46
N LYS A 268 2.96 -8.63 -5.67
CA LYS A 268 2.07 -9.67 -6.20
C LYS A 268 2.65 -10.26 -7.49
N LYS A 269 2.92 -11.56 -7.47
CA LYS A 269 3.36 -12.29 -8.67
C LYS A 269 2.17 -12.46 -9.61
N SER A 270 2.43 -12.32 -10.92
CA SER A 270 1.44 -12.71 -11.93
C SER A 270 1.34 -14.23 -11.94
N TYR A 271 0.18 -14.77 -11.57
CA TYR A 271 -0.13 -16.21 -11.58
C TYR A 271 -1.02 -16.62 -12.77
#